data_AF-A0A158S4S5-F1
#
_entry.id   AF-A0A158S4S5-F1
#
_cell.length_a   1.000
_cell.length_b   1.000
_cell.length_c   1.000
_cell.angle_alpha   90.00
_cell.angle_beta   90.00
_cell.angle_gamma   90.00
#
_symmetry.space_group_name_H-M   'P 1'
#
loop_
_entity.id
_entity.type
_entity.pdbx_description
1 polymer ?
#
loop_
_entity_poly.entity_id
_entity_poly.type
_entity_poly.pdbx_seq_one_letter_code
_entity_poly.pdbx_strand_id
1 'polypeptide(L)'
;MKNSARFMVLGLAGTLLLAGCNSDKKQPEGAETDPAMSGALGDQIMVDPEMTGQDGAALGANGGQITLPPAERSPEAIAAAKADAADVAGGKLTDIPQPTRGSAATLTETAATAAQVAAAARTAHTDCAGKAQYSNTWAARLPAEIPVYPRGAVQEAAGTDSDGCALRVVNYATPVSPEDVVSFYYTMANKAGYGAEYRLDGDDHVVGGRKGGKAYVVYARKLGSGVTEVDLVTSGK
;
A
#
# COMPACT_ATOMS: atom_id res chain seq x y z
N MET A 1 -18.90 -7.18 58.90
CA MET A 1 -19.79 -6.00 58.96
C MET A 1 -20.23 -5.74 57.52
N LYS A 2 -21.26 -6.40 56.95
CA LYS A 2 -22.72 -6.35 57.16
C LYS A 2 -23.33 -4.95 57.02
N ASN A 3 -23.95 -4.71 55.85
CA ASN A 3 -25.23 -4.03 55.56
C ASN A 3 -25.48 -4.23 54.05
N SER A 4 -26.43 -4.99 53.49
CA SER A 4 -27.91 -5.08 53.67
C SER A 4 -28.59 -3.70 53.54
N ALA A 5 -29.65 -3.45 52.76
CA ALA A 5 -30.44 -4.24 51.82
C ALA A 5 -31.44 -3.28 51.11
N ARG A 6 -31.90 -3.67 49.90
CA ARG A 6 -33.29 -3.58 49.37
C ARG A 6 -34.03 -2.23 49.32
N PHE A 7 -34.49 -1.88 48.11
CA PHE A 7 -35.93 -1.60 47.86
C PHE A 7 -36.34 -2.09 46.46
N MET A 8 -37.56 -2.59 46.40
CA MET A 8 -38.20 -3.40 45.36
C MET A 8 -39.52 -2.68 44.98
N VAL A 9 -40.10 -3.05 43.83
CA VAL A 9 -41.56 -3.12 43.54
C VAL A 9 -42.21 -2.05 42.61
N LEU A 10 -42.80 -2.60 41.52
CA LEU A 10 -43.99 -2.21 40.72
C LEU A 10 -44.02 -0.83 40.04
N GLY A 11 -44.49 -0.63 38.80
CA GLY A 11 -45.35 -1.42 37.92
C GLY A 11 -46.33 -0.45 37.23
N LEU A 12 -46.45 -0.48 35.90
CA LEU A 12 -47.64 0.03 35.22
C LEU A 12 -47.82 -0.68 33.86
N ALA A 13 -48.88 -1.46 33.79
CA ALA A 13 -49.41 -2.16 32.63
C ALA A 13 -50.77 -1.57 32.26
N GLY A 14 -51.15 -1.67 30.98
CA GLY A 14 -52.48 -1.35 30.42
C GLY A 14 -52.50 0.00 29.67
N THR A 15 -53.09 0.18 28.48
CA THR A 15 -54.12 -0.54 27.70
C THR A 15 -54.09 0.04 26.27
N LEU A 16 -53.98 -0.76 25.21
CA LEU A 16 -55.10 -1.17 24.32
C LEU A 16 -55.99 -0.03 23.80
N LEU A 17 -55.76 0.39 22.54
CA LEU A 17 -56.82 0.80 21.62
C LEU A 17 -56.51 0.24 20.22
N LEU A 18 -57.16 -0.88 19.91
CA LEU A 18 -57.36 -1.42 18.58
C LEU A 18 -58.28 -0.46 17.80
N ALA A 19 -57.78 0.11 16.71
CA ALA A 19 -58.63 0.55 15.60
C ALA A 19 -58.44 -0.45 14.46
N GLY A 20 -59.42 -1.34 14.28
CA GLY A 20 -59.52 -2.20 13.12
C GLY A 20 -60.13 -1.44 11.94
N CYS A 21 -59.54 -1.60 10.76
CA CYS A 21 -60.26 -1.46 9.50
C CYS A 21 -59.74 -2.48 8.49
N ASN A 22 -60.55 -3.53 8.37
CA ASN A 22 -60.95 -4.29 7.20
C ASN A 22 -59.88 -4.74 6.19
N SER A 23 -59.79 -6.06 6.10
CA SER A 23 -59.00 -6.83 5.14
C SER A 23 -59.56 -6.74 3.73
N ASP A 24 -58.77 -6.20 2.80
CA ASP A 24 -58.81 -6.60 1.40
C ASP A 24 -57.41 -7.01 0.98
N LYS A 25 -57.20 -8.33 0.91
CA LYS A 25 -55.99 -8.94 0.38
C LYS A 25 -55.94 -8.65 -1.12
N LYS A 26 -55.19 -7.63 -1.52
CA LYS A 26 -54.69 -7.53 -2.89
C LYS A 26 -53.22 -7.90 -2.88
N GLN A 27 -52.97 -9.11 -3.35
CA GLN A 27 -51.65 -9.62 -3.68
C GLN A 27 -50.95 -8.58 -4.57
N PRO A 28 -49.72 -8.14 -4.27
CA PRO A 28 -48.96 -7.39 -5.25
C PRO A 28 -48.67 -8.35 -6.40
N GLU A 29 -49.37 -8.14 -7.51
CA GLU A 29 -49.01 -8.68 -8.81
C GLU A 29 -47.54 -8.34 -9.05
N GLY A 30 -46.77 -9.34 -9.48
CA GLY A 30 -45.34 -9.17 -9.75
C GLY A 30 -45.15 -7.98 -10.66
N ALA A 31 -44.23 -7.09 -10.29
CA ALA A 31 -43.76 -6.07 -11.21
C ALA A 31 -43.33 -6.78 -12.48
N GLU A 32 -44.11 -6.61 -13.55
CA GLU A 32 -43.73 -7.02 -14.88
C GLU A 32 -42.40 -6.32 -15.18
N THR A 33 -41.32 -7.10 -15.19
CA THR A 33 -40.01 -6.64 -15.59
C THR A 33 -40.11 -6.28 -17.07
N ASP A 34 -40.34 -5.00 -17.36
CA ASP A 34 -40.39 -4.46 -18.72
C ASP A 34 -39.14 -4.92 -19.49
N PRO A 35 -39.28 -5.72 -20.57
CA PRO A 35 -38.14 -6.19 -21.37
C PRO A 35 -37.30 -5.03 -21.94
N ALA A 36 -37.86 -3.83 -22.07
CA ALA A 36 -37.13 -2.64 -22.51
C ALA A 36 -36.18 -2.09 -21.42
N MET A 37 -36.45 -2.34 -20.15
CA MET A 37 -35.63 -1.87 -19.03
C MET A 37 -34.51 -2.86 -18.67
N SER A 38 -34.62 -4.12 -19.11
CA SER A 38 -33.57 -5.14 -18.91
C SER A 38 -32.43 -5.02 -19.92
N GLY A 39 -32.67 -4.37 -21.07
CA GLY A 39 -31.65 -4.16 -22.11
C GLY A 39 -30.66 -3.03 -21.79
N ALA A 40 -31.08 -2.00 -21.06
CA ALA A 40 -30.30 -0.77 -20.87
C ALA A 40 -29.33 -0.79 -19.66
N LEU A 41 -29.37 -1.83 -18.83
CA LEU A 41 -28.41 -2.04 -17.73
C LEU A 41 -27.44 -3.20 -18.01
N GLY A 42 -27.58 -3.84 -19.17
CA GLY A 42 -26.66 -4.87 -19.67
C GLY A 42 -25.61 -4.34 -20.65
N ASP A 43 -25.61 -3.02 -20.93
CA ASP A 43 -24.56 -2.41 -21.73
C ASP A 43 -23.24 -2.53 -20.97
N GLN A 44 -22.40 -3.38 -21.55
CA GLN A 44 -21.09 -3.74 -21.09
C GLN A 44 -20.36 -2.50 -20.58
N ILE A 45 -19.86 -2.59 -19.35
CA ILE A 45 -18.71 -1.77 -18.98
C ILE A 45 -17.59 -2.21 -19.93
N MET A 46 -17.44 -1.46 -21.03
CA MET A 46 -16.28 -1.50 -21.89
C MET A 46 -15.10 -1.09 -21.00
N VAL A 47 -14.45 -2.08 -20.43
CA VAL A 47 -13.16 -1.89 -19.77
C VAL A 47 -12.22 -1.46 -20.87
N ASP A 48 -11.89 -0.16 -20.89
CA ASP A 48 -10.94 0.42 -21.83
C ASP A 48 -9.62 -0.37 -21.73
N PRO A 49 -9.26 -1.19 -22.75
CA PRO A 49 -8.06 -2.01 -22.70
C PRO A 49 -6.78 -1.17 -22.65
N GLU A 50 -6.84 0.09 -23.07
CA GLU A 50 -5.69 0.99 -23.17
C GLU A 50 -5.28 1.56 -21.80
N MET A 51 -6.12 1.45 -20.76
CA MET A 51 -5.75 1.84 -19.39
C MET A 51 -4.91 0.79 -18.65
N THR A 52 -4.74 -0.42 -19.21
CA THR A 52 -3.96 -1.50 -18.56
C THR A 52 -2.44 -1.38 -18.74
N GLY A 53 -1.95 -0.31 -19.39
CA GLY A 53 -0.55 -0.18 -19.78
C GLY A 53 0.23 1.02 -19.23
N GLN A 54 -0.42 2.03 -18.65
CA GLN A 54 0.27 3.29 -18.33
C GLN A 54 0.09 3.85 -16.91
N ASP A 55 -0.85 3.35 -16.11
CA ASP A 55 -0.96 3.70 -14.69
C ASP A 55 -1.30 2.43 -13.90
N GLY A 56 -0.67 2.28 -12.73
CA GLY A 56 -0.50 1.01 -12.01
C GLY A 56 -1.75 0.13 -11.82
N ALA A 57 -1.49 -1.16 -11.67
CA ALA A 57 -2.46 -2.24 -11.48
C ALA A 57 -3.73 -1.85 -10.72
N ALA A 58 -4.89 -2.08 -11.35
CA ALA A 58 -6.17 -1.98 -10.68
C ALA A 58 -6.26 -3.00 -9.54
N LEU A 59 -6.37 -2.53 -8.30
CA LEU A 59 -6.60 -3.36 -7.13
C LEU A 59 -7.98 -4.02 -7.18
N GLY A 60 -8.03 -5.32 -6.91
CA GLY A 60 -9.27 -5.98 -6.50
C GLY A 60 -9.63 -5.61 -5.06
N ALA A 61 -10.91 -5.37 -4.78
CA ALA A 61 -11.43 -5.07 -3.44
C ALA A 61 -11.39 -6.31 -2.52
N ASN A 62 -10.19 -6.72 -2.07
CA ASN A 62 -9.99 -7.85 -1.16
C ASN A 62 -9.62 -7.34 0.24
N GLY A 63 -10.58 -6.72 0.95
CA GLY A 63 -10.47 -6.47 2.40
C GLY A 63 -9.26 -5.63 2.86
N GLY A 64 -8.73 -4.76 2.01
CA GLY A 64 -7.55 -3.94 2.29
C GLY A 64 -6.21 -4.64 2.05
N GLN A 65 -6.20 -5.85 1.48
CA GLN A 65 -4.98 -6.56 1.13
C GLN A 65 -4.57 -6.20 -0.31
N ILE A 66 -3.31 -5.81 -0.49
CA ILE A 66 -2.78 -5.46 -1.82
C ILE A 66 -2.78 -6.71 -2.70
N THR A 67 -3.45 -6.62 -3.84
CA THR A 67 -3.56 -7.70 -4.83
C THR A 67 -3.26 -7.17 -6.22
N LEU A 68 -2.53 -7.94 -7.02
CA LEU A 68 -2.30 -7.66 -8.43
C LEU A 68 -3.21 -8.53 -9.30
N PRO A 69 -3.69 -8.03 -10.46
CA PRO A 69 -4.42 -8.83 -11.43
C PRO A 69 -3.65 -10.12 -11.79
N PRO A 70 -4.34 -11.25 -12.07
CA PRO A 70 -3.67 -12.50 -12.41
C PRO A 70 -2.67 -12.39 -13.59
N ALA A 71 -2.98 -11.58 -14.60
CA ALA A 71 -2.11 -11.35 -15.74
C ALA A 71 -0.76 -10.76 -15.34
N GLU A 72 -0.75 -9.84 -14.37
CA GLU A 72 0.45 -9.20 -13.84
C GLU A 72 1.27 -10.10 -12.90
N ARG A 73 0.71 -11.24 -12.50
CA ARG A 73 1.39 -12.26 -11.67
C ARG A 73 1.88 -13.46 -12.48
N SER A 74 1.71 -13.42 -13.79
CA SER A 74 2.16 -14.49 -14.70
C SER A 74 3.69 -14.62 -14.70
N PRO A 75 4.25 -15.81 -15.02
CA PRO A 75 5.69 -15.99 -15.20
C PRO A 75 6.30 -14.98 -16.19
N GLU A 76 5.57 -14.65 -17.25
CA GLU A 76 5.96 -13.65 -18.26
C GLU A 76 5.99 -12.23 -17.67
N ALA A 77 4.99 -11.88 -16.85
CA ALA A 77 4.95 -10.62 -16.11
C ALA A 77 5.98 -10.56 -14.95
N ILE A 78 6.50 -11.68 -14.48
CA ILE A 78 7.64 -11.68 -13.57
C ILE A 78 8.93 -11.47 -14.37
N ALA A 79 9.12 -12.23 -15.45
CA ALA A 79 10.33 -12.18 -16.26
C ALA A 79 10.59 -10.79 -16.86
N ALA A 80 9.58 -10.15 -17.45
CA ALA A 80 9.76 -8.82 -18.02
C ALA A 80 9.99 -7.73 -16.94
N ALA A 81 9.55 -7.90 -15.69
CA ALA A 81 9.73 -6.90 -14.64
C ALA A 81 11.18 -6.94 -14.16
N LYS A 82 11.73 -8.15 -14.09
CA LYS A 82 13.16 -8.39 -13.84
C LYS A 82 14.04 -7.88 -14.99
N ALA A 83 13.59 -8.03 -16.24
CA ALA A 83 14.31 -7.50 -17.40
C ALA A 83 14.33 -5.96 -17.38
N ASP A 84 13.18 -5.31 -17.20
CA ASP A 84 13.08 -3.85 -17.08
C ASP A 84 13.92 -3.32 -15.90
N ALA A 85 13.92 -4.03 -14.76
CA ALA A 85 14.77 -3.72 -13.61
C ALA A 85 16.26 -3.78 -13.94
N ALA A 86 16.70 -4.81 -14.68
CA ALA A 86 18.07 -4.90 -15.14
C ALA A 86 18.42 -3.76 -16.11
N ASP A 87 17.54 -3.42 -17.05
CA ASP A 87 17.74 -2.34 -18.02
C ASP A 87 17.87 -0.98 -17.34
N VAL A 88 16.96 -0.65 -16.41
CA VAL A 88 17.04 0.57 -15.59
C VAL A 88 18.35 0.61 -14.79
N ALA A 89 18.81 -0.53 -14.27
CA ALA A 89 20.09 -0.62 -13.58
C ALA A 89 21.32 -0.51 -14.50
N GLY A 90 21.15 -0.58 -15.83
CA GLY A 90 22.23 -0.52 -16.82
C GLY A 90 22.69 -1.88 -17.35
N GLY A 91 21.79 -2.87 -17.38
CA GLY A 91 21.94 -4.15 -18.08
C GLY A 91 22.01 -5.39 -17.18
N LYS A 92 22.45 -5.26 -15.92
CA LYS A 92 22.47 -6.39 -14.97
C LYS A 92 22.33 -5.90 -13.53
N LEU A 93 21.57 -6.64 -12.73
CA LEU A 93 21.57 -6.49 -11.28
C LEU A 93 22.81 -7.12 -10.65
N THR A 94 23.32 -6.48 -9.60
CA THR A 94 24.44 -6.97 -8.81
C THR A 94 23.96 -8.03 -7.83
N ASP A 95 24.81 -9.02 -7.58
CA ASP A 95 24.55 -10.02 -6.55
C ASP A 95 24.51 -9.34 -5.18
N ILE A 96 23.48 -9.64 -4.40
CA ILE A 96 23.31 -9.08 -3.06
C ILE A 96 24.09 -9.91 -2.04
N PRO A 97 24.67 -9.27 -1.00
CA PRO A 97 25.29 -10.02 0.08
C PRO A 97 24.25 -10.86 0.83
N GLN A 98 24.72 -11.79 1.67
CA GLN A 98 23.82 -12.47 2.60
C GLN A 98 23.26 -11.44 3.59
N PRO A 99 21.95 -11.48 3.89
CA PRO A 99 21.36 -10.52 4.81
C PRO A 99 21.89 -10.71 6.22
N THR A 100 22.09 -9.60 6.92
CA THR A 100 22.31 -9.65 8.37
C THR A 100 20.96 -9.57 9.09
N ARG A 101 20.78 -10.32 10.19
CA ARG A 101 19.56 -10.25 11.00
C ARG A 101 19.63 -9.08 11.99
N GLY A 102 18.50 -8.42 12.19
CA GLY A 102 18.35 -7.37 13.20
C GLY A 102 17.45 -6.25 12.72
N SER A 103 17.05 -5.37 13.64
CA SER A 103 16.16 -4.27 13.28
C SER A 103 16.78 -3.40 12.20
N ALA A 104 15.97 -3.04 11.20
CA ALA A 104 16.36 -2.09 10.18
C ALA A 104 16.37 -0.65 10.71
N ALA A 105 15.94 -0.41 11.95
CA ALA A 105 15.98 0.89 12.62
C ALA A 105 17.36 1.59 12.52
N THR A 106 18.45 0.82 12.45
CA THR A 106 19.82 1.35 12.33
C THR A 106 20.21 1.72 10.90
N LEU A 107 19.63 1.06 9.87
CA LEU A 107 19.74 1.52 8.47
C LEU A 107 19.14 2.92 8.29
N THR A 108 18.33 3.26 9.29
CA THR A 108 17.39 4.34 9.32
C THR A 108 17.50 5.13 10.62
N GLU A 109 18.64 5.20 11.30
CA GLU A 109 18.75 5.99 12.55
C GLU A 109 18.40 7.49 12.32
N THR A 110 18.13 7.88 11.05
CA THR A 110 17.41 9.09 10.64
C THR A 110 16.32 8.90 9.55
N ALA A 111 15.89 7.69 9.20
CA ALA A 111 14.97 7.43 8.07
C ALA A 111 14.09 6.18 8.27
N ALA A 112 13.41 6.04 9.41
CA ALA A 112 12.68 4.81 9.84
C ALA A 112 11.70 4.21 8.77
N THR A 113 11.06 3.06 9.02
CA THR A 113 10.01 2.54 8.09
C THR A 113 8.97 3.63 7.77
N ALA A 114 8.24 3.58 6.65
CA ALA A 114 7.21 4.58 6.33
C ALA A 114 6.28 4.92 7.54
N ALA A 115 5.83 3.89 8.27
CA ALA A 115 5.02 4.04 9.49
C ALA A 115 5.84 4.50 10.73
N GLN A 116 7.10 4.09 10.86
CA GLN A 116 7.99 4.54 11.92
C GLN A 116 8.58 5.94 11.64
N VAL A 117 8.65 6.42 10.39
CA VAL A 117 8.99 7.81 9.99
C VAL A 117 7.83 8.72 10.31
N ALA A 118 6.59 8.28 10.06
CA ALA A 118 5.40 9.01 10.50
C ALA A 118 5.26 9.09 12.04
N ALA A 119 5.74 8.08 12.77
CA ALA A 119 5.74 8.09 14.24
C ALA A 119 6.96 8.82 14.86
N ALA A 120 8.16 8.65 14.30
CA ALA A 120 9.42 9.24 14.79
C ALA A 120 9.60 10.71 14.37
N ALA A 121 8.91 11.18 13.32
CA ALA A 121 8.87 12.61 12.98
C ALA A 121 8.11 13.47 14.01
N ARG A 122 7.28 12.85 14.88
CA ARG A 122 6.73 13.52 16.07
C ARG A 122 7.80 13.90 17.10
N THR A 123 9.03 13.39 16.95
CA THR A 123 10.13 13.54 17.91
C THR A 123 11.39 14.23 17.36
N ALA A 124 11.38 14.74 16.13
CA ALA A 124 12.49 15.51 15.55
C ALA A 124 12.13 17.00 15.45
N HIS A 125 13.11 17.90 15.63
CA HIS A 125 12.92 19.36 15.69
C HIS A 125 12.35 20.03 14.42
N THR A 126 12.05 19.25 13.37
CA THR A 126 11.21 19.64 12.23
C THR A 126 10.39 18.43 11.78
N ASP A 127 9.07 18.45 11.98
CA ASP A 127 8.17 17.34 11.67
C ASP A 127 7.87 17.26 10.15
N CYS A 128 8.81 16.72 9.36
CA CYS A 128 8.60 16.54 7.92
C CYS A 128 7.46 15.56 7.61
N ALA A 129 7.20 14.56 8.46
CA ALA A 129 6.11 13.63 8.21
C ALA A 129 4.74 14.26 8.49
N GLY A 130 4.62 15.12 9.51
CA GLY A 130 3.41 15.90 9.78
C GLY A 130 3.06 16.89 8.67
N LYS A 131 3.99 17.16 7.74
CA LYS A 131 3.77 18.00 6.55
C LYS A 131 3.60 17.19 5.25
N ALA A 132 3.74 15.87 5.32
CA ALA A 132 3.57 15.02 4.15
C ALA A 132 2.11 15.07 3.69
N GLN A 133 1.92 15.27 2.39
CA GLN A 133 0.61 15.28 1.77
C GLN A 133 0.41 14.01 0.96
N TYR A 134 -0.75 13.39 1.08
CA TYR A 134 -1.09 12.20 0.30
C TYR A 134 -1.39 12.58 -1.16
N SER A 135 -0.72 11.91 -2.08
CA SER A 135 -0.98 11.97 -3.51
C SER A 135 -0.06 10.97 -4.23
N ASN A 136 -0.62 10.13 -5.12
CA ASN A 136 0.18 9.21 -5.92
C ASN A 136 1.18 9.92 -6.85
N THR A 137 1.00 11.22 -7.12
CA THR A 137 1.98 12.04 -7.85
C THR A 137 3.34 12.12 -7.16
N TRP A 138 3.42 11.87 -5.84
CA TRP A 138 4.71 11.84 -5.13
C TRP A 138 5.61 10.68 -5.55
N ALA A 139 5.06 9.58 -6.05
CA ALA A 139 5.86 8.47 -6.57
C ALA A 139 6.68 8.89 -7.81
N ALA A 140 6.11 9.71 -8.69
CA ALA A 140 6.81 10.30 -9.83
C ALA A 140 7.89 11.34 -9.43
N ARG A 141 7.93 11.72 -8.14
CA ARG A 141 8.88 12.70 -7.59
C ARG A 141 9.94 12.07 -6.70
N LEU A 142 10.11 10.75 -6.76
CA LEU A 142 11.25 10.06 -6.18
C LEU A 142 12.56 10.53 -6.83
N PRO A 143 13.71 10.44 -6.11
CA PRO A 143 15.02 10.59 -6.72
C PRO A 143 15.18 9.63 -7.90
N ALA A 144 15.72 10.10 -9.02
CA ALA A 144 15.90 9.27 -10.22
C ALA A 144 16.79 8.04 -9.96
N GLU A 145 17.68 8.14 -8.96
CA GLU A 145 18.55 7.05 -8.53
C GLU A 145 17.86 5.99 -7.69
N ILE A 146 16.69 6.29 -7.11
CA ILE A 146 15.90 5.38 -6.26
C ILE A 146 14.44 5.41 -6.73
N PRO A 147 14.14 4.90 -7.94
CA PRO A 147 12.79 4.92 -8.49
C PRO A 147 11.91 3.82 -7.87
N VAL A 148 10.62 3.82 -8.21
CA VAL A 148 9.76 2.64 -8.03
C VAL A 148 10.34 1.48 -8.85
N TYR A 149 10.29 0.25 -8.32
CA TYR A 149 10.68 -0.94 -9.08
C TYR A 149 9.88 -1.02 -10.39
N PRO A 150 10.50 -1.33 -11.53
CA PRO A 150 9.79 -1.36 -12.80
C PRO A 150 8.56 -2.26 -12.80
N ARG A 151 7.45 -1.75 -13.33
CA ARG A 151 6.13 -2.39 -13.29
C ARG A 151 5.59 -2.62 -11.87
N GLY A 152 6.06 -1.83 -10.91
CA GLY A 152 5.47 -1.73 -9.58
C GLY A 152 4.17 -0.93 -9.61
N ALA A 153 3.11 -1.50 -9.05
CA ALA A 153 1.80 -0.88 -8.94
C ALA A 153 1.72 -0.01 -7.68
N VAL A 154 1.85 1.31 -7.83
CA VAL A 154 1.76 2.27 -6.73
C VAL A 154 0.35 2.28 -6.16
N GLN A 155 0.25 2.07 -4.84
CA GLN A 155 -1.01 2.08 -4.12
C GLN A 155 -1.23 3.40 -3.43
N GLU A 156 -0.21 3.84 -2.69
CA GLU A 156 -0.22 5.08 -1.95
C GLU A 156 1.12 5.77 -2.10
N ALA A 157 1.09 7.09 -2.16
CA ALA A 157 2.27 7.89 -1.96
C ALA A 157 1.96 9.15 -1.16
N ALA A 158 2.98 9.60 -0.42
CA ALA A 158 2.95 10.86 0.30
C ALA A 158 4.33 11.52 0.23
N GLY A 159 4.34 12.85 0.34
CA GLY A 159 5.59 13.59 0.35
C GLY A 159 5.44 15.05 0.72
N THR A 160 6.59 15.70 0.89
CA THR A 160 6.68 17.14 1.11
C THR A 160 8.02 17.68 0.62
N ASP A 161 8.00 18.93 0.16
CA ASP A 161 9.21 19.72 -0.12
C ASP A 161 9.26 21.04 0.67
N SER A 162 8.33 21.20 1.62
CA SER A 162 8.15 22.43 2.36
C SER A 162 9.19 22.59 3.46
N ASP A 163 9.58 23.83 3.76
CA ASP A 163 10.39 24.18 4.93
C ASP A 163 11.69 23.38 5.08
N GLY A 164 12.37 23.13 3.96
CA GLY A 164 13.62 22.38 3.92
C GLY A 164 13.46 20.86 3.91
N CYS A 165 12.23 20.34 4.00
CA CYS A 165 11.97 18.92 3.80
C CYS A 165 12.15 18.54 2.32
N ALA A 166 12.52 17.28 2.10
CA ALA A 166 12.42 16.57 0.83
C ALA A 166 12.17 15.13 1.22
N LEU A 167 10.90 14.77 1.43
CA LEU A 167 10.48 13.46 1.90
C LEU A 167 9.56 12.82 0.87
N ARG A 168 9.79 11.55 0.57
CA ARG A 168 8.90 10.69 -0.21
C ARG A 168 8.65 9.40 0.54
N VAL A 169 7.41 8.95 0.51
CA VAL A 169 6.95 7.66 1.02
C VAL A 169 6.06 7.08 -0.06
N VAL A 170 6.37 5.87 -0.52
CA VAL A 170 5.63 5.19 -1.58
C VAL A 170 5.41 3.74 -1.16
N ASN A 171 4.15 3.31 -1.15
CA ASN A 171 3.76 1.92 -1.01
C ASN A 171 3.30 1.40 -2.38
N TYR A 172 3.86 0.28 -2.81
CA TYR A 172 3.51 -0.35 -4.09
C TYR A 172 3.62 -1.86 -4.02
N ALA A 173 3.01 -2.56 -4.98
CA ALA A 173 3.17 -4.00 -5.14
C ALA A 173 3.89 -4.39 -6.42
N THR A 174 4.57 -5.53 -6.39
CA THR A 174 5.26 -6.13 -7.52
C THR A 174 5.12 -7.65 -7.49
N PRO A 175 5.07 -8.35 -8.65
CA PRO A 175 4.97 -9.81 -8.69
C PRO A 175 6.32 -10.51 -8.39
N VAL A 176 7.45 -9.79 -8.42
CA VAL A 176 8.79 -10.38 -8.19
C VAL A 176 9.02 -10.71 -6.71
N SER A 177 10.08 -11.46 -6.39
CA SER A 177 10.38 -11.82 -4.99
C SER A 177 10.95 -10.64 -4.18
N PRO A 178 10.88 -10.66 -2.84
CA PRO A 178 11.54 -9.65 -2.00
C PRO A 178 13.05 -9.51 -2.29
N GLU A 179 13.73 -10.61 -2.60
CA GLU A 179 15.15 -10.60 -2.97
C GLU A 179 15.41 -9.93 -4.32
N ASP A 180 14.53 -10.12 -5.31
CA ASP A 180 14.61 -9.41 -6.59
C ASP A 180 14.45 -7.89 -6.39
N VAL A 181 13.56 -7.47 -5.48
CA VAL A 181 13.41 -6.06 -5.08
C VAL A 181 14.68 -5.55 -4.42
N VAL A 182 15.23 -6.28 -3.45
CA VAL A 182 16.47 -5.90 -2.76
C VAL A 182 17.64 -5.81 -3.74
N SER A 183 17.77 -6.75 -4.68
CA SER A 183 18.84 -6.74 -5.69
C SER A 183 18.78 -5.52 -6.60
N PHE A 184 17.58 -5.10 -7.00
CA PHE A 184 17.39 -3.87 -7.75
C PHE A 184 17.87 -2.65 -6.96
N TYR A 185 17.36 -2.44 -5.75
CA TYR A 185 17.71 -1.26 -4.95
C TYR A 185 19.16 -1.26 -4.48
N TYR A 186 19.72 -2.42 -4.13
CA TYR A 186 21.13 -2.56 -3.82
C TYR A 186 22.00 -2.14 -5.01
N THR A 187 21.64 -2.55 -6.22
CA THR A 187 22.36 -2.18 -7.45
C THR A 187 22.25 -0.69 -7.73
N MET A 188 21.03 -0.15 -7.71
CA MET A 188 20.76 1.26 -7.98
C MET A 188 21.46 2.18 -6.99
N ALA A 189 21.36 1.86 -5.69
CA ALA A 189 22.00 2.63 -4.62
C ALA A 189 23.52 2.65 -4.75
N ASN A 190 24.16 1.49 -4.94
CA ASN A 190 25.61 1.41 -5.11
C ASN A 190 26.08 2.17 -6.35
N LYS A 191 25.39 2.02 -7.50
CA LYS A 191 25.67 2.75 -8.74
C LYS A 191 25.58 4.27 -8.53
N ALA A 192 24.64 4.71 -7.70
CA ALA A 192 24.45 6.11 -7.37
C ALA A 192 25.36 6.62 -6.23
N GLY A 193 26.19 5.76 -5.62
CA GLY A 193 27.10 6.13 -4.54
C GLY A 193 26.44 6.30 -3.17
N TYR A 194 25.28 5.68 -2.96
CA TYR A 194 24.71 5.50 -1.62
C TYR A 194 25.37 4.30 -0.94
N GLY A 195 25.36 4.30 0.40
CA GLY A 195 25.44 3.05 1.14
C GLY A 195 24.27 2.12 0.79
N ALA A 196 24.51 0.82 0.86
CA ALA A 196 23.47 -0.20 0.63
C ALA A 196 23.72 -1.36 1.58
N GLU A 197 23.01 -1.37 2.71
CA GLU A 197 23.03 -2.45 3.67
C GLU A 197 21.77 -3.29 3.54
N TYR A 198 21.93 -4.61 3.46
CA TYR A 198 20.82 -5.57 3.38
C TYR A 198 20.62 -6.30 4.70
N ARG A 199 19.39 -6.24 5.23
CA ARG A 199 18.97 -6.86 6.47
C ARG A 199 17.67 -7.66 6.34
N LEU A 200 17.47 -8.53 7.31
CA LEU A 200 16.16 -9.10 7.65
C LEU A 200 15.68 -8.49 8.96
N ASP A 201 14.55 -7.78 8.91
CA ASP A 201 13.83 -7.25 10.08
C ASP A 201 12.56 -8.09 10.30
N GLY A 202 12.65 -9.07 11.18
CA GLY A 202 11.68 -10.17 11.19
C GLY A 202 11.78 -10.97 9.88
N ASP A 203 10.66 -11.04 9.16
CA ASP A 203 10.56 -11.68 7.83
C ASP A 203 10.65 -10.65 6.68
N ASP A 204 10.74 -9.35 6.99
CA ASP A 204 10.85 -8.30 5.98
C ASP A 204 12.28 -8.19 5.46
N HIS A 205 12.42 -8.15 4.14
CA HIS A 205 13.69 -7.89 3.47
C HIS A 205 13.91 -6.38 3.39
N VAL A 206 15.01 -5.89 3.93
CA VAL A 206 15.24 -4.44 4.04
C VAL A 206 16.56 -4.05 3.43
N VAL A 207 16.54 -3.07 2.52
CA VAL A 207 17.77 -2.43 2.02
C VAL A 207 17.70 -0.93 2.20
N GLY A 208 18.79 -0.35 2.69
CA GLY A 208 18.83 1.08 2.95
C GLY A 208 20.25 1.63 3.03
N GLY A 209 20.35 2.95 3.01
CA GLY A 209 21.61 3.64 3.21
C GLY A 209 21.54 5.11 2.85
N ARG A 210 22.72 5.74 2.82
CA ARG A 210 22.88 7.20 2.78
C ARG A 210 23.89 7.66 1.74
N LYS A 211 23.72 8.89 1.27
CA LYS A 211 24.67 9.63 0.43
C LYS A 211 24.62 11.11 0.79
N GLY A 212 25.61 11.61 1.52
CA GLY A 212 25.62 12.99 2.01
C GLY A 212 24.36 13.33 2.81
N GLY A 213 23.61 14.34 2.37
CA GLY A 213 22.34 14.76 2.97
C GLY A 213 21.14 13.87 2.65
N LYS A 214 21.30 12.86 1.77
CA LYS A 214 20.22 11.99 1.28
C LYS A 214 20.21 10.62 1.96
N ALA A 215 19.03 10.03 2.09
CA ALA A 215 18.84 8.67 2.59
C ALA A 215 17.70 7.95 1.87
N TYR A 216 17.73 6.62 1.89
CA TYR A 216 16.63 5.79 1.47
C TYR A 216 16.52 4.53 2.35
N VAL A 217 15.32 3.97 2.40
CA VAL A 217 15.07 2.62 2.90
C VAL A 217 13.94 1.98 2.11
N VAL A 218 14.07 0.69 1.86
CA VAL A 218 13.09 -0.15 1.16
C VAL A 218 12.80 -1.35 2.03
N TYR A 219 11.54 -1.52 2.43
CA TYR A 219 11.03 -2.75 3.02
C TYR A 219 10.29 -3.52 1.93
N ALA A 220 10.68 -4.77 1.72
CA ALA A 220 10.01 -5.68 0.80
C ALA A 220 9.51 -6.89 1.58
N ARG A 221 8.21 -7.16 1.50
CA ARG A 221 7.57 -8.25 2.23
C ARG A 221 6.67 -9.07 1.33
N LYS A 222 6.71 -10.39 1.51
CA LYS A 222 5.84 -11.30 0.77
C LYS A 222 4.47 -11.33 1.44
N LEU A 223 3.43 -10.99 0.69
CA LEU A 223 2.06 -11.10 1.16
C LEU A 223 1.52 -12.52 0.92
N GLY A 224 0.50 -12.90 1.71
CA GLY A 224 -0.19 -14.18 1.54
C GLY A 224 -0.84 -14.38 0.16
N SER A 225 -1.10 -13.29 -0.56
CA SER A 225 -1.59 -13.29 -1.95
C SER A 225 -0.53 -13.71 -2.99
N GLY A 226 0.73 -13.88 -2.56
CA GLY A 226 1.85 -14.23 -3.43
C GLY A 226 2.48 -13.03 -4.15
N VAL A 227 2.05 -11.80 -3.88
CA VAL A 227 2.71 -10.57 -4.35
C VAL A 227 3.70 -10.06 -3.30
N THR A 228 4.64 -9.22 -3.72
CA THR A 228 5.54 -8.52 -2.80
C THR A 228 5.05 -7.09 -2.64
N GLU A 229 4.74 -6.71 -1.41
CA GLU A 229 4.51 -5.32 -1.03
C GLU A 229 5.85 -4.65 -0.73
N VAL A 230 5.98 -3.40 -1.16
CA VAL A 230 7.17 -2.59 -0.97
C VAL A 230 6.83 -1.23 -0.39
N ASP A 231 7.43 -0.91 0.76
CA ASP A 231 7.47 0.44 1.30
C ASP A 231 8.82 1.08 0.98
N LEU A 232 8.82 2.08 0.13
CA LEU A 232 10.00 2.88 -0.23
C LEU A 232 9.91 4.25 0.42
N VAL A 233 10.95 4.62 1.16
CA VAL A 233 11.11 5.95 1.75
C VAL A 233 12.40 6.57 1.23
N THR A 234 12.35 7.84 0.83
CA THR A 234 13.54 8.64 0.52
C THR A 234 13.47 9.98 1.24
N SER A 235 14.62 10.47 1.70
CA SER A 235 14.70 11.78 2.35
C SER A 235 15.95 12.55 1.96
N GLY A 236 15.89 13.88 2.10
CA GLY A 236 17.03 14.79 1.98
C GLY A 236 17.23 15.40 0.60
N LYS A 237 18.12 16.41 0.54
CA LYS A 237 18.51 17.13 -0.67
C LYS A 237 19.99 16.91 -1.00
#